data_AF-D4A1F5-F1
#
_entry.id   AF-D4A1F5-F1
#
_cell.length_a   1.000
_cell.length_b   1.000
_cell.length_c   1.000
_cell.angle_alpha   90.00
_cell.angle_beta   90.00
_cell.angle_gamma   90.00
#
_symmetry.space_group_name_H-M   'P 1'
#
loop_
_entity.id
_entity.type
_entity.pdbx_description
1 polymer ?
#
loop_
_entity_poly.entity_id
_entity_poly.type
_entity_poly.pdbx_seq_one_letter_code
_entity_poly.pdbx_strand_id
1 'polypeptide(L)'
;MARILILLLGGLVALCAGHGMFMDKLSSKKLCADEECVYTISLARAEDYNAPDCRFINVKKGQQIYVYSKLVTENGAGAFWAGSVYGDHQDEMGIVGYFPSNLVREQRVYQEATKEIPTTDIDFFCE
;
A
#
# COMPACT_ATOMS: atom_id res chain seq x y z
N MET A 1 -36.27 30.50 12.40
CA MET A 1 -35.84 29.74 11.20
C MET A 1 -34.32 29.57 11.12
N ALA A 2 -33.50 30.58 11.45
CA ALA A 2 -32.03 30.49 11.36
C ALA A 2 -31.36 29.39 12.24
N ARG A 3 -31.88 29.11 13.44
CA ARG A 3 -31.32 28.06 14.32
C ARG A 3 -31.44 26.64 13.75
N ILE A 4 -32.49 26.37 12.98
CA ILE A 4 -32.70 25.06 12.33
C ILE A 4 -31.70 24.89 11.18
N LEU A 5 -31.40 25.97 10.45
CA LEU A 5 -30.45 25.96 9.35
C LEU A 5 -29.00 25.67 9.81
N ILE A 6 -28.59 26.22 10.96
CA ILE A 6 -27.25 26.00 11.53
C ILE A 6 -27.08 24.54 11.98
N LEU A 7 -28.11 23.92 12.55
CA LEU A 7 -28.08 22.51 12.94
C LEU A 7 -28.00 21.58 11.72
N LEU A 8 -28.71 21.90 10.63
CA LEU A 8 -28.61 21.15 9.38
C LEU A 8 -27.22 21.25 8.75
N LEU A 9 -26.59 22.44 8.78
CA LEU A 9 -25.24 22.63 8.24
C LEU A 9 -24.17 21.93 9.10
N GLY A 10 -24.28 22.00 10.43
CA GLY A 10 -23.38 21.30 11.35
C GLY A 10 -23.50 19.78 11.28
N GLY A 11 -24.72 19.26 11.06
CA GLY A 11 -24.96 17.83 10.83
C GLY A 11 -24.40 17.34 9.50
N LEU A 12 -24.44 18.17 8.44
CA LEU A 12 -23.91 17.81 7.12
C LEU A 12 -22.38 17.74 7.09
N VAL A 13 -21.68 18.61 7.85
CA VAL A 13 -20.21 18.59 7.94
C VAL A 13 -19.72 17.35 8.71
N ALA A 14 -20.49 16.83 9.66
CA ALA A 14 -20.14 15.62 10.40
C ALA A 14 -20.23 14.32 9.56
N LEU A 15 -20.94 14.34 8.43
CA LEU A 15 -21.12 13.18 7.55
C LEU A 15 -19.95 12.94 6.58
N CYS A 16 -18.97 13.85 6.52
CA CYS A 16 -17.81 13.70 5.63
C CYS A 16 -16.64 12.93 6.29
N ALA A 17 -16.80 12.42 7.50
CA ALA A 17 -15.75 11.71 8.21
C ALA A 17 -15.67 10.23 7.76
N GLY A 18 -14.74 9.94 6.84
CA GLY A 18 -14.20 8.59 6.61
C GLY A 18 -15.01 7.66 5.70
N HIS A 19 -15.49 8.15 4.54
CA HIS A 19 -15.90 7.22 3.49
C HIS A 19 -14.66 6.73 2.75
N GLY A 20 -14.20 5.53 3.09
CA GLY A 20 -13.16 4.87 2.31
C GLY A 20 -13.58 4.73 0.85
N MET A 21 -12.61 4.79 -0.05
CA MET A 21 -12.81 4.83 -1.49
C MET A 21 -11.99 3.77 -2.22
N PHE A 22 -12.59 3.18 -3.25
CA PHE A 22 -11.90 2.30 -4.18
C PHE A 22 -11.17 3.14 -5.23
N MET A 23 -9.85 2.98 -5.30
CA MET A 23 -9.02 3.65 -6.31
C MET A 23 -8.91 2.80 -7.58
N ASP A 24 -8.48 3.41 -8.68
CA ASP A 24 -8.13 2.67 -9.89
C ASP A 24 -7.01 1.66 -9.61
N LYS A 25 -7.07 0.51 -10.29
CA LYS A 25 -6.05 -0.54 -10.17
C LYS A 25 -4.72 -0.04 -10.73
N LEU A 26 -3.64 -0.28 -9.99
CA LEU A 26 -2.27 -0.02 -10.46
C LEU A 26 -1.77 -1.11 -11.42
N SER A 27 -2.33 -2.31 -11.34
CA SER A 27 -2.08 -3.47 -12.19
C SER A 27 -3.25 -4.44 -12.06
N SER A 28 -3.50 -5.29 -13.05
CA SER A 28 -4.50 -6.36 -12.97
C SER A 28 -3.98 -7.60 -12.23
N LYS A 29 -2.67 -7.73 -12.04
CA LYS A 29 -2.02 -8.92 -11.46
C LYS A 29 -0.88 -8.59 -10.51
N LYS A 30 -0.63 -9.49 -9.57
CA LYS A 30 0.46 -9.41 -8.60
C LYS A 30 1.17 -10.75 -8.46
N LEU A 31 2.45 -10.69 -8.17
CA LEU A 31 3.30 -11.84 -7.84
C LEU A 31 3.49 -11.92 -6.33
N CYS A 32 3.28 -13.11 -5.79
CA CYS A 32 3.36 -13.42 -4.36
C CYS A 32 4.21 -14.67 -4.10
N ALA A 33 4.65 -14.82 -2.85
CA ALA A 33 5.38 -16.01 -2.39
C ALA A 33 4.47 -17.25 -2.31
N ASP A 34 3.20 -17.04 -2.00
CA ASP A 34 2.15 -18.05 -1.87
C ASP A 34 0.83 -17.57 -2.49
N GLU A 35 -0.18 -18.45 -2.53
CA GLU A 35 -1.47 -18.19 -3.20
C GLU A 35 -2.33 -17.13 -2.49
N GLU A 36 -2.05 -16.85 -1.21
CA GLU A 36 -2.78 -15.88 -0.40
C GLU A 36 -1.95 -14.60 -0.12
N CYS A 37 -0.72 -14.51 -0.64
CA CYS A 37 0.24 -13.42 -0.40
C CYS A 37 0.56 -13.16 1.08
N VAL A 38 0.50 -14.20 1.90
CA VAL A 38 0.72 -14.09 3.36
C VAL A 38 2.20 -14.03 3.70
N TYR A 39 3.05 -14.74 2.96
CA TYR A 39 4.47 -14.80 3.27
C TYR A 39 5.26 -13.65 2.67
N THR A 40 6.21 -13.15 3.44
CA THR A 40 7.19 -12.17 2.97
C THR A 40 8.07 -12.76 1.86
N ILE A 41 8.15 -12.05 0.74
CA ILE A 41 9.04 -12.33 -0.39
C ILE A 41 10.49 -12.00 0.01
N SER A 42 10.72 -10.77 0.46
CA SER A 42 12.06 -10.25 0.75
C SER A 42 12.08 -9.14 1.78
N LEU A 43 13.26 -8.87 2.32
CA LEU A 43 13.60 -7.68 3.09
C LEU A 43 14.39 -6.75 2.18
N ALA A 44 13.92 -5.51 2.01
CA ALA A 44 14.55 -4.52 1.14
C ALA A 44 14.93 -3.26 1.92
N ARG A 45 16.02 -2.61 1.50
CA ARG A 45 16.46 -1.30 2.02
C ARG A 45 16.00 -0.19 1.10
N ALA A 46 15.33 0.82 1.66
CA ALA A 46 14.73 1.91 0.89
C ALA A 46 15.66 3.12 0.69
N GLU A 47 15.42 3.84 -0.40
CA GLU A 47 15.73 5.26 -0.58
C GLU A 47 14.52 6.12 -0.16
N ASP A 48 14.68 7.45 -0.12
CA ASP A 48 13.58 8.35 0.21
C ASP A 48 12.47 8.33 -0.85
N TYR A 49 11.23 8.19 -0.40
CA TYR A 49 10.03 8.25 -1.24
C TYR A 49 8.87 8.85 -0.47
N ASN A 50 8.15 9.78 -1.11
CA ASN A 50 6.93 10.36 -0.56
C ASN A 50 5.74 9.85 -1.35
N ALA A 51 4.73 9.35 -0.63
CA ALA A 51 3.53 8.78 -1.20
C ALA A 51 2.70 9.85 -1.95
N PRO A 52 2.34 9.62 -3.22
CA PRO A 52 1.50 10.54 -3.99
C PRO A 52 0.01 10.45 -3.60
N ASP A 53 -0.43 9.30 -3.10
CA ASP A 53 -1.78 9.05 -2.61
C ASP A 53 -1.77 7.95 -1.54
N CYS A 54 -2.94 7.66 -0.99
CA CYS A 54 -3.20 6.74 0.12
C CYS A 54 -2.81 5.27 -0.14
N ARG A 55 -2.68 4.84 -1.40
CA ARG A 55 -2.24 3.46 -1.72
C ARG A 55 -0.76 3.26 -1.41
N PHE A 56 0.01 4.34 -1.38
CA PHE A 56 1.45 4.33 -1.24
C PHE A 56 1.88 4.66 0.19
N ILE A 57 3.01 4.10 0.62
CA ILE A 57 3.62 4.42 1.91
C ILE A 57 4.79 5.40 1.75
N ASN A 58 4.90 6.33 2.71
CA ASN A 58 6.10 7.15 2.84
C ASN A 58 7.23 6.29 3.42
N VAL A 59 8.39 6.31 2.78
CA VAL A 59 9.58 5.61 3.27
C VAL A 59 10.78 6.53 3.25
N LYS A 60 11.63 6.40 4.27
CA LYS A 60 12.86 7.17 4.42
C LYS A 60 14.06 6.31 4.11
N LYS A 61 15.10 6.96 3.59
CA LYS A 61 16.36 6.32 3.26
C LYS A 61 16.89 5.50 4.43
N GLY A 62 17.24 4.25 4.14
CA GLY A 62 17.82 3.32 5.09
C GLY A 62 16.81 2.53 5.90
N GLN A 63 15.51 2.87 5.86
CA GLN A 63 14.47 2.00 6.43
C GLN A 63 14.46 0.65 5.71
N GLN A 64 14.10 -0.38 6.47
CA GLN A 64 13.90 -1.72 5.95
C GLN A 64 12.42 -1.94 5.68
N ILE A 65 12.09 -2.65 4.61
CA ILE A 65 10.71 -2.94 4.19
C ILE A 65 10.58 -4.44 4.00
N TYR A 66 9.55 -5.04 4.61
CA TYR A 66 9.12 -6.39 4.26
C TYR A 66 8.22 -6.34 3.03
N VAL A 67 8.63 -7.00 1.95
CA VAL A 67 7.91 -7.04 0.68
C VAL A 67 6.97 -8.26 0.67
N TYR A 68 5.68 -8.05 0.39
CA TYR A 68 4.68 -9.12 0.36
C TYR A 68 4.15 -9.41 -1.05
N SER A 69 4.11 -8.41 -1.92
CA SER A 69 3.71 -8.61 -3.32
C SER A 69 4.44 -7.68 -4.28
N LYS A 70 4.58 -8.11 -5.53
CA LYS A 70 5.16 -7.33 -6.63
C LYS A 70 4.12 -7.19 -7.73
N LEU A 71 3.64 -5.98 -8.02
CA LEU A 71 2.68 -5.79 -9.11
C LEU A 71 3.32 -6.11 -10.46
N VAL A 72 2.57 -6.82 -11.31
CA VAL A 72 3.01 -7.09 -12.68
C VAL A 72 2.88 -5.81 -13.48
N THR A 73 3.97 -5.33 -14.07
CA THR A 73 3.95 -4.10 -14.88
C THR A 73 3.13 -4.29 -16.14
N GLU A 74 2.17 -3.40 -16.36
CA GLU A 74 1.37 -3.35 -17.58
C GLU A 74 1.70 -2.10 -18.37
N ASN A 75 1.79 -2.20 -19.70
CA ASN A 75 1.88 -1.06 -20.63
C ASN A 75 3.02 -0.05 -20.33
N GLY A 76 4.14 -0.50 -19.75
CA GLY A 76 5.28 0.36 -19.41
C GLY A 76 5.10 1.19 -18.14
N ALA A 77 4.05 0.93 -17.34
CA ALA A 77 3.92 1.51 -16.00
C ALA A 77 5.09 1.09 -15.10
N GLY A 78 5.39 1.93 -14.11
CA GLY A 78 6.42 1.65 -13.11
C GLY A 78 6.12 0.37 -12.32
N ALA A 79 7.16 -0.41 -12.03
CA ALA A 79 7.03 -1.60 -11.18
C ALA A 79 6.86 -1.17 -9.72
N PHE A 80 5.66 -1.36 -9.17
CA PHE A 80 5.35 -1.09 -7.76
C PHE A 80 5.29 -2.39 -6.96
N TRP A 81 5.84 -2.37 -5.75
CA TRP A 81 5.77 -3.47 -4.79
C TRP A 81 4.99 -3.04 -3.56
N ALA A 82 4.32 -3.98 -2.89
CA ALA A 82 3.63 -3.74 -1.63
C ALA A 82 4.45 -4.28 -0.45
N GLY A 83 4.53 -3.51 0.62
CA GLY A 83 5.27 -3.88 1.81
C GLY A 83 4.95 -3.00 3.01
N SER A 84 5.50 -3.38 4.15
CA SER A 84 5.43 -2.61 5.39
C SER A 84 6.84 -2.21 5.83
N VAL A 85 6.97 -0.99 6.36
CA VAL A 85 8.22 -0.56 6.98
C VAL A 85 8.45 -1.37 8.26
N TYR A 86 9.67 -1.89 8.42
CA TYR A 86 10.12 -2.50 9.66
C TYR A 86 10.07 -1.47 10.79
N GLY A 87 9.15 -1.65 11.73
CA GLY A 87 9.11 -0.90 12.98
C GLY A 87 9.97 -1.59 14.03
N ASP A 88 10.70 -0.79 14.82
CA ASP A 88 11.41 -1.30 16.02
C ASP A 88 10.42 -1.82 17.09
N HIS A 89 9.14 -1.43 16.98
CA HIS A 89 8.06 -1.87 17.85
C HIS A 89 7.27 -2.99 17.17
N GLN A 90 7.57 -4.22 17.57
CA GLN A 90 7.16 -5.47 16.91
C GLN A 90 5.66 -5.79 16.97
N ASP A 91 4.88 -5.02 17.74
CA ASP A 91 3.51 -5.39 18.10
C ASP A 91 2.44 -4.91 17.11
N GLU A 92 2.79 -4.06 16.15
CA GLU A 92 1.87 -3.61 15.10
C GLU A 92 2.46 -3.92 13.72
N MET A 93 1.75 -4.70 12.91
CA MET A 93 2.03 -4.75 11.48
C MET A 93 1.89 -3.32 10.96
N GLY A 94 3.02 -2.69 10.61
CA GLY A 94 3.02 -1.34 10.06
C GLY A 94 2.14 -1.25 8.81
N ILE A 95 1.66 -0.04 8.51
CA ILE A 95 0.83 0.24 7.33
C ILE A 95 1.46 -0.40 6.10
N VAL A 96 0.71 -1.28 5.44
CA VAL A 96 1.10 -1.86 4.16
C VAL A 96 0.70 -0.90 3.06
N GLY A 97 1.61 -0.64 2.14
CA GLY A 97 1.27 0.07 0.91
C GLY A 97 2.34 -0.06 -0.14
N TYR A 98 2.10 0.60 -1.26
CA TYR A 98 2.97 0.50 -2.43
C TYR A 98 4.15 1.46 -2.38
N PHE A 99 5.22 1.08 -3.07
CA PHE A 99 6.37 1.94 -3.36
C PHE A 99 7.02 1.49 -4.69
N PRO A 100 7.73 2.38 -5.40
CA PRO A 100 8.45 2.03 -6.61
C PRO A 100 9.59 1.05 -6.31
N SER A 101 9.61 -0.07 -7.01
CA SER A 101 10.64 -1.12 -6.83
C SER A 101 12.06 -0.63 -7.12
N ASN A 102 12.23 0.37 -7.98
CA ASN A 102 13.52 0.98 -8.29
C ASN A 102 14.09 1.86 -7.16
N LEU A 103 13.31 2.13 -6.12
CA LEU A 103 13.74 2.89 -4.93
C LEU A 103 14.10 1.99 -3.75
N VAL A 104 14.14 0.67 -3.95
CA VAL A 104 14.57 -0.28 -2.93
C VAL A 104 15.65 -1.22 -3.46
N ARG A 105 16.46 -1.76 -2.54
CA ARG A 105 17.42 -2.82 -2.81
C ARG A 105 17.13 -4.00 -1.91
N GLU A 106 16.78 -5.14 -2.49
CA GLU A 106 16.59 -6.39 -1.73
C GLU A 106 17.91 -6.77 -1.03
N GLN A 107 17.85 -6.95 0.29
CA GLN A 107 18.97 -7.37 1.13
C GLN A 107 18.93 -8.86 1.41
N ARG A 108 17.73 -9.43 1.51
CA ARG A 108 17.49 -10.85 1.74
C ARG A 108 16.20 -11.25 1.06
N VAL A 109 16.24 -12.30 0.25
CA VAL A 109 15.06 -12.95 -0.30
C VAL A 109 14.75 -14.17 0.57
N TYR A 110 13.53 -14.26 1.07
CA TYR A 110 13.04 -15.40 1.85
C TYR A 110 12.39 -16.43 0.93
N GLN A 111 11.56 -15.95 0.00
CA GLN A 111 10.84 -16.76 -0.98
C GLN A 111 10.71 -15.98 -2.28
N GLU A 112 10.79 -16.68 -3.41
CA GLU A 112 10.61 -16.06 -4.72
C GLU A 112 9.13 -15.80 -5.01
N ALA A 113 8.84 -14.65 -5.61
CA ALA A 113 7.49 -14.25 -5.97
C ALA A 113 7.06 -14.94 -7.28
N THR A 114 6.63 -16.20 -7.18
CA THR A 114 6.32 -17.05 -8.35
C THR A 114 4.83 -17.26 -8.58
N LYS A 115 3.99 -16.90 -7.61
CA LYS A 115 2.53 -17.05 -7.70
C LYS A 115 1.93 -15.79 -8.31
N GLU A 116 1.55 -15.87 -9.57
CA GLU A 116 0.81 -14.82 -10.26
C GLU A 116 -0.68 -14.96 -9.98
N ILE A 117 -1.26 -13.97 -9.31
CA ILE A 117 -2.70 -13.95 -8.99
C ILE A 117 -3.34 -12.61 -9.38
N PRO A 118 -4.64 -12.59 -9.68
CA PRO A 118 -5.36 -11.34 -9.97
C PRO A 118 -5.37 -10.39 -8.77
N THR A 119 -5.24 -9.09 -9.03
CA THR A 119 -5.52 -8.05 -8.04
C THR A 119 -7.04 -7.84 -7.88
N THR A 120 -7.43 -7.51 -6.67
CA THR A 120 -8.81 -7.21 -6.27
C THR A 120 -8.95 -5.73 -5.92
N ASP A 121 -10.16 -5.23 -5.77
CA ASP A 121 -10.37 -3.80 -5.50
C ASP A 121 -9.87 -3.40 -4.09
N ILE A 122 -9.83 -4.35 -3.16
CA ILE A 122 -9.28 -4.13 -1.81
C ILE A 122 -7.76 -3.90 -1.82
N ASP A 123 -7.06 -4.36 -2.86
CA ASP A 123 -5.61 -4.15 -2.99
C ASP A 123 -5.25 -2.67 -3.19
N PHE A 124 -6.23 -1.83 -3.51
CA PHE A 124 -6.08 -0.41 -3.80
C PHE A 124 -7.09 0.46 -3.04
N PHE A 125 -7.74 -0.09 -2.01
CA PHE A 125 -8.71 0.64 -1.20
C PHE A 125 -8.01 1.62 -0.26
N CYS A 126 -8.59 2.80 -0.10
CA CYS A 126 -8.14 3.80 0.84
C CYS A 126 -9.22 4.06 1.88
N GLU A 127 -8.86 3.98 3.16
CA GLU A 127 -9.75 4.27 4.29
C GLU A 127 -10.00 5.78 4.49
#